data_AF-A0A976DMD5-F1
#
_entry.id   AF-A0A976DMD5-F1
#
_cell.length_a   1.000
_cell.length_b   1.000
_cell.length_c   1.000
_cell.angle_alpha   90.00
_cell.angle_beta   90.00
_cell.angle_gamma   90.00
#
_symmetry.space_group_name_H-M   'P 1'
#
loop_
_entity.id
_entity.type
_entity.pdbx_description
1 polymer ?
#
loop_
_entity_poly.entity_id
_entity_poly.type
_entity_poly.pdbx_seq_one_letter_code
_entity_poly.pdbx_strand_id
1 'polypeptide(L)'
;GGTTRVTFWTMVADTPDRLLDLVDRHRDASAFARAATLAWTQAQVQLRHLGITHADAADFQTLGGMLMRNDGRLRASPAQIVAGAAPQSALWALGISGDLPIVLLRIDDATDISALHQAISAHEYWQMHQHAVDLVILNDRTSSYVQDLQIAIESAVRAARSRPQATGIHAPVNGTIHALRTDLLHAGAREHLISVARVILVASRGDLASQLARLSSLPVAEPARLPAPMTAAPPPALPKLEFFNGTGGFDLDGREYVTILQGGRTTPAPWINVIANPGFGFQVSAEGSGHVWAENSRENQITPWSNDPVRDPSGEAIYLQDLDTGQVWTPTALPIRGPGTYIARHGFGYSRFQHDANGIAAEMTQFVPLDAPAKITRLQLRNTGTTTRSLSVTAYAEWVLGTARGASAPYIITRTDPETGAILAQNSFSTAFPGRVAFAD
;
A
#
# COMPACT_ATOMS: atom_id res chain seq x y z
N GLY A 1 -32.89 8.79 -25.56
CA GLY A 1 -31.72 8.72 -24.67
C GLY A 1 -30.55 9.34 -25.39
N GLY A 2 -29.95 10.39 -24.83
CA GLY A 2 -28.75 11.03 -25.39
C GLY A 2 -27.49 10.47 -24.73
N THR A 3 -26.40 10.34 -25.49
CA THR A 3 -25.07 10.05 -24.94
C THR A 3 -24.28 11.35 -24.89
N THR A 4 -23.66 11.66 -23.75
CA THR A 4 -22.69 12.75 -23.60
C THR A 4 -21.30 12.15 -23.37
N ARG A 5 -20.27 12.71 -24.00
CA ARG A 5 -18.87 12.34 -23.78
C ARG A 5 -18.21 13.46 -23.00
N VAL A 6 -17.59 13.11 -21.88
CA VAL A 6 -16.82 14.03 -21.04
C VAL A 6 -15.37 13.58 -21.07
N THR A 7 -14.45 14.52 -21.27
CA THR A 7 -13.00 14.27 -21.23
C THR A 7 -12.43 15.01 -20.03
N PHE A 8 -11.69 14.30 -19.19
CA PHE A 8 -10.96 14.88 -18.06
C PHE A 8 -9.47 14.91 -18.40
N TRP A 9 -8.82 16.03 -18.10
CA TRP A 9 -7.38 16.18 -18.26
C TRP A 9 -6.75 16.47 -16.90
N THR A 10 -5.66 15.79 -16.58
CA THR A 10 -4.77 16.15 -15.49
C THR A 10 -3.49 16.68 -16.12
N MET A 11 -3.08 17.88 -15.72
CA MET A 11 -1.93 18.57 -16.30
C MET A 11 -1.00 19.05 -15.20
N VAL A 12 0.29 18.95 -15.45
CA VAL A 12 1.35 19.45 -14.57
C VAL A 12 2.29 20.29 -15.42
N ALA A 13 2.64 21.48 -14.92
CA ALA A 13 3.63 22.35 -15.53
C ALA A 13 4.49 22.98 -14.44
N ASP A 14 5.72 23.36 -14.82
CA ASP A 14 6.68 24.03 -13.95
C ASP A 14 6.36 25.52 -13.72
N THR A 15 5.50 26.12 -14.56
CA THR A 15 5.03 27.50 -14.41
C THR A 15 3.52 27.64 -14.66
N PRO A 16 2.86 28.64 -14.05
CA PRO A 16 1.45 28.92 -14.32
C PRO A 16 1.13 29.20 -15.79
N ASP A 17 1.98 29.95 -16.50
CA ASP A 17 1.74 30.28 -17.91
C ASP A 17 1.77 29.03 -18.80
N ARG A 18 2.72 28.12 -18.56
CA ARG A 18 2.76 26.83 -19.28
C ARG A 18 1.56 25.96 -18.97
N LEU A 19 1.04 26.01 -17.75
CA LEU A 19 -0.19 25.28 -17.40
C LEU A 19 -1.38 25.82 -18.20
N LEU A 20 -1.52 27.15 -18.30
CA LEU A 20 -2.59 27.77 -19.10
C LEU A 20 -2.47 27.42 -20.58
N ASP A 21 -1.26 27.44 -21.14
CA ASP A 21 -1.01 26.99 -22.52
C ASP A 21 -1.39 25.52 -22.74
N LEU A 22 -1.16 24.65 -21.75
CA LEU A 22 -1.61 23.25 -21.82
C LEU A 22 -3.13 23.18 -21.74
N VAL A 23 -3.78 23.93 -20.85
CA VAL A 23 -5.23 23.98 -20.73
C VAL A 23 -5.87 24.40 -22.05
N ASP A 24 -5.40 25.49 -22.65
CA ASP A 24 -5.96 26.00 -23.91
C ASP A 24 -5.75 25.02 -25.08
N ARG A 25 -4.60 24.35 -25.14
CA ARG A 25 -4.34 23.30 -26.15
C ARG A 25 -5.28 22.10 -26.06
N HIS A 26 -5.78 21.77 -24.87
CA HIS A 26 -6.63 20.59 -24.65
C HIS A 26 -8.11 20.92 -24.39
N ARG A 27 -8.49 22.20 -24.42
CA ARG A 27 -9.91 22.63 -24.46
C ARG A 27 -10.59 22.26 -25.78
N ASP A 28 -9.82 22.15 -26.86
CA ASP A 28 -10.33 21.75 -28.17
C ASP A 28 -10.90 20.31 -28.15
N ALA A 29 -12.09 20.14 -28.73
CA ALA A 29 -12.80 18.85 -28.72
C ALA A 29 -12.02 17.72 -29.42
N SER A 30 -11.12 18.05 -30.34
CA SER A 30 -10.28 17.07 -31.03
C SER A 30 -8.92 16.82 -30.37
N ALA A 31 -8.60 17.51 -29.27
CA ALA A 31 -7.35 17.32 -28.52
C ALA A 31 -7.17 15.89 -28.03
N PHE A 32 -8.23 15.26 -27.53
CA PHE A 32 -8.19 13.86 -27.11
C PHE A 32 -7.82 12.94 -28.26
N ALA A 33 -8.47 13.10 -29.42
CA ALA A 33 -8.19 12.27 -30.59
C ALA A 33 -6.74 12.42 -31.08
N ARG A 34 -6.20 13.65 -31.08
CA ARG A 34 -4.78 13.90 -31.39
C ARG A 34 -3.84 13.23 -30.39
N ALA A 35 -4.08 13.43 -29.09
CA ALA A 35 -3.27 12.83 -28.04
C ALA A 35 -3.30 11.30 -28.09
N ALA A 36 -4.46 10.70 -28.32
CA ALA A 36 -4.62 9.25 -28.47
C ALA A 36 -3.84 8.72 -29.70
N THR A 37 -3.91 9.40 -30.85
CA THR A 37 -3.17 9.01 -32.06
C THR A 37 -1.66 9.12 -31.85
N LEU A 38 -1.19 10.19 -31.20
CA LEU A 38 0.23 10.37 -30.88
C LEU A 38 0.72 9.30 -29.91
N ALA A 39 -0.04 9.03 -28.84
CA ALA A 39 0.28 7.97 -27.87
C ALA A 39 0.31 6.59 -28.54
N TRP A 40 -0.64 6.29 -29.43
CA TRP A 40 -0.65 5.05 -30.19
C TRP A 40 0.56 4.93 -31.11
N THR A 41 0.90 5.99 -31.86
CA THR A 41 2.06 6.01 -32.76
C THR A 41 3.36 5.83 -31.99
N GLN A 42 3.50 6.54 -30.86
CA GLN A 42 4.64 6.40 -29.97
C GLN A 42 4.75 4.97 -29.45
N ALA A 43 3.66 4.38 -28.96
CA ALA A 43 3.66 2.99 -28.49
C ALA A 43 4.15 2.01 -29.58
N GLN A 44 3.69 2.13 -30.83
CA GLN A 44 4.15 1.25 -31.93
C GLN A 44 5.67 1.39 -32.18
N VAL A 45 6.19 2.61 -32.16
CA VAL A 45 7.63 2.88 -32.34
C VAL A 45 8.43 2.26 -31.19
N GLN A 46 7.94 2.39 -29.96
CA GLN A 46 8.55 1.84 -28.76
C GLN A 46 8.62 0.30 -28.81
N LEU A 47 7.51 -0.36 -29.14
CA LEU A 47 7.47 -1.83 -29.27
C LEU A 47 8.42 -2.33 -30.38
N ARG A 48 8.45 -1.64 -31.52
CA ARG A 48 9.36 -1.97 -32.62
C ARG A 48 10.83 -1.80 -32.23
N HIS A 49 11.15 -0.77 -31.44
CA HIS A 49 12.51 -0.54 -30.95
C HIS A 49 12.97 -1.67 -30.02
N LEU A 50 12.09 -2.15 -29.14
CA LEU A 50 12.35 -3.27 -28.23
C LEU A 50 12.28 -4.64 -28.92
N GLY A 51 11.70 -4.71 -30.12
CA GLY A 51 11.51 -5.96 -30.87
C GLY A 51 10.46 -6.89 -30.24
N ILE A 52 9.45 -6.32 -29.57
CA ILE A 52 8.42 -7.08 -28.85
C ILE A 52 7.05 -6.93 -29.51
N THR A 53 6.17 -7.92 -29.31
CA THR A 53 4.81 -7.90 -29.83
C THR A 53 3.83 -7.17 -28.90
N HIS A 54 2.61 -6.92 -29.39
CA HIS A 54 1.52 -6.41 -28.55
C HIS A 54 1.13 -7.38 -27.42
N ALA A 55 1.23 -8.68 -27.67
CA ALA A 55 0.95 -9.71 -26.67
C ALA A 55 2.01 -9.67 -25.55
N ASP A 56 3.29 -9.61 -25.92
CA ASP A 56 4.39 -9.47 -24.95
C ASP A 56 4.20 -8.21 -24.09
N ALA A 57 3.85 -7.08 -24.70
CA ALA A 57 3.60 -5.83 -23.97
C ALA A 57 2.44 -5.96 -22.97
N ALA A 58 1.37 -6.66 -23.32
CA ALA A 58 0.24 -6.91 -22.41
C ALA A 58 0.66 -7.79 -21.22
N ASP A 59 1.49 -8.81 -21.45
CA ASP A 59 2.03 -9.68 -20.41
C ASP A 59 2.99 -8.90 -19.48
N PHE A 60 3.85 -8.04 -20.05
CA PHE A 60 4.75 -7.19 -19.29
C PHE A 60 4.00 -6.13 -18.48
N GLN A 61 2.91 -5.57 -18.99
CA GLN A 61 2.02 -4.67 -18.24
C GLN A 61 1.33 -5.41 -17.09
N THR A 62 0.90 -6.66 -17.33
CA THR A 62 0.29 -7.50 -16.28
C THR A 62 1.26 -7.74 -15.14
N LEU A 63 2.49 -8.19 -15.44
CA LEU A 63 3.56 -8.33 -14.46
C LEU A 63 3.92 -7.02 -13.76
N GLY A 64 4.03 -5.91 -14.52
CA GLY A 64 4.30 -4.58 -13.96
C GLY A 64 3.22 -4.17 -12.95
N GLY A 65 1.95 -4.44 -13.26
CA GLY A 65 0.84 -4.23 -12.34
C GLY A 65 0.94 -5.09 -11.07
N MET A 66 1.42 -6.34 -11.18
CA MET A 66 1.67 -7.20 -10.03
C MET A 66 2.78 -6.65 -9.13
N LEU A 67 3.87 -6.15 -9.72
CA LEU A 67 4.98 -5.52 -9.00
C LEU A 67 4.56 -4.28 -8.22
N MET A 68 3.71 -3.44 -8.82
CA MET A 68 3.23 -2.19 -8.20
C MET A 68 2.19 -2.44 -7.12
N ARG A 69 1.31 -3.44 -7.28
CA ARG A 69 0.23 -3.77 -6.33
C ARG A 69 0.62 -4.77 -5.26
N ASN A 70 1.87 -5.25 -5.25
CA ASN A 70 2.33 -6.33 -4.38
C ASN A 70 1.45 -7.59 -4.47
N ASP A 71 1.10 -7.98 -5.71
CA ASP A 71 0.28 -9.17 -5.96
C ASP A 71 1.04 -10.45 -5.60
N GLY A 72 0.51 -11.22 -4.65
CA GLY A 72 1.18 -12.39 -4.10
C GLY A 72 1.16 -13.64 -5.00
N ARG A 73 0.46 -13.65 -6.14
CA ARG A 73 0.23 -14.88 -6.92
C ARG A 73 1.47 -15.49 -7.58
N LEU A 74 2.48 -14.66 -7.89
CA LEU A 74 3.79 -15.13 -8.38
C LEU A 74 4.89 -14.95 -7.33
N ARG A 75 4.53 -14.68 -6.08
CA ARG A 75 5.49 -14.60 -4.96
C ARG A 75 5.73 -15.99 -4.37
N ALA A 76 6.79 -16.11 -3.56
CA ALA A 76 7.01 -17.28 -2.72
C ALA A 76 5.83 -17.54 -1.77
N SER A 77 5.66 -18.79 -1.33
CA SER A 77 4.63 -19.13 -0.35
C SER A 77 4.90 -18.46 1.00
N PRO A 78 3.89 -18.27 1.87
CA PRO A 78 4.11 -17.69 3.20
C PRO A 78 5.21 -18.40 4.01
N ALA A 79 5.27 -19.74 3.93
CA ALA A 79 6.30 -20.53 4.59
C ALA A 79 7.72 -20.24 4.05
N GLN A 80 7.85 -20.08 2.73
CA GLN A 80 9.14 -19.72 2.10
C GLN A 80 9.55 -18.29 2.43
N ILE A 81 8.60 -17.35 2.48
CA ILE A 81 8.86 -15.96 2.88
C ILE A 81 9.42 -15.92 4.31
N VAL A 82 8.78 -16.63 5.25
CA VAL A 82 9.24 -16.71 6.64
C VAL A 82 10.61 -17.39 6.73
N ALA A 83 10.83 -18.49 6.01
CA ALA A 83 12.11 -19.21 6.04
C ALA A 83 13.29 -18.39 5.47
N GLY A 84 13.03 -17.52 4.49
CA GLY A 84 14.03 -16.63 3.90
C GLY A 84 14.03 -15.19 4.46
N ALA A 85 13.32 -14.93 5.56
CA ALA A 85 13.23 -13.61 6.14
C ALA A 85 14.60 -13.15 6.67
N ALA A 86 15.12 -12.05 6.14
CA ALA A 86 16.41 -11.46 6.52
C ALA A 86 16.43 -9.95 6.20
N PRO A 87 17.35 -9.17 6.82
CA PRO A 87 17.45 -7.74 6.58
C PRO A 87 17.89 -7.43 5.15
N GLN A 88 17.51 -6.26 4.63
CA GLN A 88 17.93 -5.77 3.31
C GLN A 88 19.43 -5.87 3.08
N SER A 89 20.24 -5.62 4.11
CA SER A 89 21.70 -5.67 4.02
C SER A 89 22.27 -7.04 3.64
N ALA A 90 21.50 -8.13 3.80
CA ALA A 90 21.90 -9.46 3.34
C ALA A 90 22.02 -9.55 1.81
N LEU A 91 21.35 -8.66 1.07
CA LEU A 91 21.44 -8.59 -0.40
C LEU A 91 22.73 -7.93 -0.89
N TRP A 92 23.39 -7.11 -0.07
CA TRP A 92 24.53 -6.30 -0.50
C TRP A 92 25.76 -7.14 -0.86
N ALA A 93 25.94 -8.30 -0.21
CA ALA A 93 26.98 -9.27 -0.56
C ALA A 93 26.80 -9.84 -1.99
N LEU A 94 25.59 -9.75 -2.54
CA LEU A 94 25.25 -10.15 -3.91
C LEU A 94 25.31 -8.96 -4.90
N GLY A 95 25.66 -7.77 -4.42
CA GLY A 95 25.66 -6.53 -5.19
C GLY A 95 24.25 -6.00 -5.51
N ILE A 96 23.23 -6.43 -4.78
CA ILE A 96 21.83 -6.00 -4.95
C ILE A 96 21.48 -5.03 -3.83
N SER A 97 20.98 -3.83 -4.14
CA SER A 97 20.65 -2.82 -3.12
C SER A 97 19.44 -3.22 -2.27
N GLY A 98 18.39 -3.72 -2.92
CA GLY A 98 17.10 -4.07 -2.30
C GLY A 98 16.09 -2.91 -2.24
N ASP A 99 16.42 -1.73 -2.76
CA ASP A 99 15.52 -0.56 -2.79
C ASP A 99 14.45 -0.69 -3.87
N LEU A 100 14.76 -1.39 -4.97
CA LEU A 100 13.85 -1.61 -6.09
C LEU A 100 13.09 -2.94 -5.93
N PRO A 101 11.87 -3.05 -6.48
CA PRO A 101 11.20 -4.33 -6.64
C PRO A 101 12.10 -5.35 -7.34
N ILE A 102 12.21 -6.56 -6.78
CA ILE A 102 13.00 -7.65 -7.37
C ILE A 102 12.09 -8.61 -8.13
N VAL A 103 12.40 -8.86 -9.39
CA VAL A 103 11.91 -9.99 -10.18
C VAL A 103 12.99 -11.06 -10.18
N LEU A 104 12.66 -12.27 -9.74
CA LEU A 104 13.57 -13.41 -9.73
C LEU A 104 13.22 -14.37 -10.86
N LEU A 105 14.11 -14.56 -11.82
CA LEU A 105 14.04 -15.63 -12.81
C LEU A 105 14.93 -16.79 -12.36
N ARG A 106 14.36 -17.99 -12.26
CA ARG A 106 15.10 -19.23 -12.00
C ARG A 106 15.21 -20.05 -13.27
N ILE A 107 16.42 -20.46 -13.63
CA ILE A 107 16.71 -21.26 -14.83
C ILE A 107 17.77 -22.31 -14.51
N ASP A 108 17.55 -23.54 -14.98
CA ASP A 108 18.44 -24.68 -14.77
C ASP A 108 18.78 -25.44 -16.07
N ASP A 109 18.01 -25.24 -17.14
CA ASP A 109 18.27 -25.78 -18.47
C ASP A 109 18.49 -24.68 -19.53
N ALA A 110 19.43 -24.92 -20.45
CA ALA A 110 19.68 -24.05 -21.60
C ALA A 110 18.58 -24.13 -22.67
N THR A 111 17.75 -25.17 -22.67
CA THR A 111 16.56 -25.23 -23.54
C THR A 111 15.56 -24.12 -23.25
N ASP A 112 15.53 -23.61 -22.01
CA ASP A 112 14.57 -22.62 -21.55
C ASP A 112 15.09 -21.18 -21.66
N ILE A 113 16.14 -20.96 -22.45
CA ILE A 113 16.77 -19.64 -22.65
C ILE A 113 15.79 -18.59 -23.23
N SER A 114 14.72 -19.03 -23.89
CA SER A 114 13.65 -18.14 -24.36
C SER A 114 12.98 -17.38 -23.22
N ALA A 115 12.78 -18.02 -22.06
CA ALA A 115 12.21 -17.37 -20.86
C ALA A 115 13.15 -16.30 -20.30
N LEU A 116 14.48 -16.52 -20.38
CA LEU A 116 15.48 -15.50 -20.05
C LEU A 116 15.34 -14.27 -20.95
N HIS A 117 15.25 -14.48 -22.27
CA HIS A 117 15.09 -13.37 -23.21
C HIS A 117 13.78 -12.61 -22.95
N GLN A 118 12.67 -13.29 -22.66
CA GLN A 118 11.41 -12.63 -22.29
C GLN A 118 11.53 -11.81 -21.00
N ALA A 119 12.20 -12.32 -19.97
CA ALA A 119 12.41 -11.58 -18.72
C ALA A 119 13.26 -10.32 -18.92
N ILE A 120 14.31 -10.40 -19.74
CA ILE A 120 15.14 -9.25 -20.11
C ILE A 120 14.31 -8.23 -20.90
N SER A 121 13.53 -8.67 -21.88
CA SER A 121 12.62 -7.79 -22.64
C SER A 121 11.58 -7.11 -21.76
N ALA A 122 11.03 -7.82 -20.76
CA ALA A 122 10.11 -7.25 -19.78
C ALA A 122 10.78 -6.14 -18.96
N HIS A 123 12.01 -6.39 -18.48
CA HIS A 123 12.80 -5.41 -17.74
C HIS A 123 13.10 -4.16 -18.57
N GLU A 124 13.52 -4.30 -19.83
CA GLU A 124 13.73 -3.17 -20.74
C GLU A 124 12.43 -2.40 -21.03
N TYR A 125 11.31 -3.14 -21.18
CA TYR A 125 9.99 -2.54 -21.34
C TYR A 125 9.61 -1.67 -20.14
N TRP A 126 9.82 -2.15 -18.91
CA TRP A 126 9.56 -1.38 -17.69
C TRP A 126 10.47 -0.16 -17.56
N GLN A 127 11.77 -0.31 -17.85
CA GLN A 127 12.71 0.82 -17.88
C GLN A 127 12.26 1.91 -18.86
N MET A 128 11.81 1.52 -20.06
CA MET A 128 11.27 2.44 -21.05
C MET A 128 10.03 3.20 -20.52
N HIS A 129 9.23 2.56 -19.67
CA HIS A 129 8.05 3.14 -19.02
C HIS A 129 8.34 3.73 -17.64
N GLN A 130 9.61 3.96 -17.29
CA GLN A 130 10.03 4.57 -16.02
C GLN A 130 9.63 3.76 -14.77
N HIS A 131 9.52 2.44 -14.93
CA HIS A 131 9.28 1.50 -13.84
C HIS A 131 10.61 0.81 -13.47
N ALA A 132 11.25 1.30 -12.41
CA ALA A 132 12.51 0.76 -11.92
C ALA A 132 12.30 -0.59 -11.20
N VAL A 133 12.99 -1.65 -11.67
CA VAL A 133 12.85 -3.03 -11.18
C VAL A 133 14.20 -3.73 -11.31
N ASP A 134 14.71 -4.37 -10.26
CA ASP A 134 15.88 -5.23 -10.39
C ASP A 134 15.46 -6.61 -10.91
N LEU A 135 16.17 -7.11 -11.93
CA LEU A 135 15.99 -8.46 -12.46
C LEU A 135 17.14 -9.35 -11.97
N VAL A 136 16.84 -10.33 -11.12
CA VAL A 136 17.80 -11.33 -10.66
C VAL A 136 17.59 -12.62 -11.43
N ILE A 137 18.60 -13.05 -12.17
CA ILE A 137 18.65 -14.33 -12.87
C ILE A 137 19.47 -15.28 -12.02
N LEU A 138 18.83 -16.33 -11.51
CA LEU A 138 19.45 -17.37 -10.70
C LEU A 138 19.62 -18.64 -11.52
N ASN A 139 20.87 -18.98 -11.79
CA ASN A 139 21.27 -20.25 -12.40
C ASN A 139 21.25 -21.35 -11.33
N ASP A 140 20.19 -22.18 -11.36
CA ASP A 140 19.95 -23.29 -10.43
C ASP A 140 20.60 -24.60 -10.92
N ARG A 141 21.35 -24.60 -12.04
CA ARG A 141 21.99 -25.80 -12.58
C ARG A 141 23.09 -26.32 -11.64
N THR A 142 23.13 -27.63 -11.42
CA THR A 142 24.02 -28.28 -10.43
C THR A 142 25.09 -29.20 -11.04
N SER A 143 25.14 -29.38 -12.37
CA SER A 143 25.98 -30.38 -13.05
C SER A 143 27.15 -29.79 -13.86
N SER A 144 27.98 -30.65 -14.45
CA SER A 144 29.20 -30.29 -15.21
C SER A 144 29.01 -29.38 -16.44
N TYR A 145 27.77 -29.04 -16.81
CA TYR A 145 27.43 -28.12 -17.91
C TYR A 145 26.90 -26.76 -17.41
N VAL A 146 27.10 -26.42 -16.13
CA VAL A 146 26.78 -25.09 -15.57
C VAL A 146 27.41 -23.96 -16.37
N GLN A 147 28.63 -24.17 -16.88
CA GLN A 147 29.40 -23.12 -17.55
C GLN A 147 28.75 -22.68 -18.87
N ASP A 148 28.16 -23.59 -19.65
CA ASP A 148 27.54 -23.23 -20.93
C ASP A 148 26.30 -22.36 -20.72
N LEU A 149 25.44 -22.75 -19.77
CA LEU A 149 24.27 -21.96 -19.40
C LEU A 149 24.68 -20.61 -18.80
N GLN A 150 25.72 -20.58 -17.96
CA GLN A 150 26.23 -19.35 -17.39
C GLN A 150 26.75 -18.39 -18.46
N ILE A 151 27.52 -18.88 -19.43
CA ILE A 151 28.01 -18.08 -20.56
C ILE A 151 26.83 -17.52 -21.38
N ALA A 152 25.80 -18.34 -21.63
CA ALA A 152 24.60 -17.90 -22.34
C ALA A 152 23.86 -16.77 -21.56
N ILE A 153 23.70 -16.92 -20.25
CA ILE A 153 23.10 -15.90 -19.37
C ILE A 153 23.92 -14.61 -19.44
N GLU A 154 25.23 -14.68 -19.20
CA GLU A 154 26.11 -13.50 -19.21
C GLU A 154 26.13 -12.80 -20.56
N SER A 155 26.10 -13.56 -21.66
CA SER A 155 26.03 -13.01 -23.02
C SER A 155 24.71 -12.27 -23.24
N ALA A 156 23.59 -12.83 -22.82
CA ALA A 156 22.29 -12.16 -22.91
C ALA A 156 22.23 -10.89 -22.06
N VAL A 157 22.74 -10.93 -20.83
CA VAL A 157 22.82 -9.76 -19.93
C VAL A 157 23.72 -8.67 -20.50
N ARG A 158 24.89 -9.04 -21.05
CA ARG A 158 25.80 -8.09 -21.69
C ARG A 158 25.17 -7.44 -22.91
N ALA A 159 24.46 -8.21 -23.74
CA ALA A 159 23.73 -7.69 -24.89
C ALA A 159 22.67 -6.65 -24.48
N ALA A 160 21.89 -6.94 -23.42
CA ALA A 160 20.90 -6.01 -22.87
C ALA A 160 21.55 -4.69 -22.39
N ARG A 161 22.64 -4.78 -21.61
CA ARG A 161 23.36 -3.60 -21.09
C ARG A 161 24.02 -2.75 -22.17
N SER A 162 24.32 -3.31 -23.33
CA SER A 162 24.96 -2.60 -24.44
C SER A 162 23.99 -1.76 -25.29
N ARG A 163 22.68 -1.90 -25.08
CA ARG A 163 21.67 -1.13 -25.81
C ARG A 163 21.69 0.34 -25.35
N PRO A 164 21.57 1.33 -26.26
CA PRO A 164 21.61 2.74 -25.91
C PRO A 164 20.49 3.10 -24.92
N GLN A 165 20.85 3.63 -23.76
CA GLN A 165 19.88 4.20 -22.82
C GLN A 165 19.68 5.69 -23.11
N ALA A 166 18.47 6.18 -22.88
CA ALA A 166 18.18 7.61 -22.99
C ALA A 166 19.00 8.39 -21.94
N THR A 167 19.89 9.27 -22.39
CA THR A 167 20.73 10.13 -21.53
C THR A 167 20.08 11.49 -21.31
N GLY A 168 20.04 12.01 -20.08
CA GLY A 168 19.53 13.36 -19.78
C GLY A 168 19.36 13.66 -18.28
N ILE A 169 18.97 14.90 -17.95
CA ILE A 169 18.77 15.42 -16.58
C ILE A 169 17.56 14.75 -15.86
N HIS A 170 16.71 14.05 -16.62
CA HIS A 170 15.65 13.16 -16.14
C HIS A 170 15.99 11.68 -16.35
N ALA A 171 17.28 11.31 -16.31
CA ALA A 171 17.69 9.92 -16.47
C ALA A 171 16.97 9.05 -15.42
N PRO A 172 16.22 8.01 -15.84
CA PRO A 172 15.48 7.15 -14.93
C PRO A 172 16.38 6.53 -13.86
N VAL A 173 15.81 6.26 -12.68
CA VAL A 173 16.34 5.23 -11.79
C VAL A 173 16.26 3.92 -12.56
N ASN A 174 17.38 3.43 -13.06
CA ASN A 174 17.42 2.20 -13.83
C ASN A 174 17.59 1.02 -12.88
N GLY A 175 16.66 0.08 -12.97
CA GLY A 175 16.85 -1.24 -12.41
C GLY A 175 18.03 -1.96 -13.05
N THR A 176 18.63 -2.89 -12.31
CA THR A 176 19.82 -3.62 -12.70
C THR A 176 19.54 -5.10 -12.91
N ILE A 177 20.22 -5.70 -13.89
CA ILE A 177 20.14 -7.14 -14.15
C ILE A 177 21.32 -7.83 -13.46
N HIS A 178 21.04 -8.72 -12.51
CA HIS A 178 22.03 -9.52 -11.79
C HIS A 178 21.99 -10.97 -12.28
N ALA A 179 23.15 -11.53 -12.62
CA ALA A 179 23.28 -12.95 -12.93
C ALA A 179 24.03 -13.64 -11.78
N LEU A 180 23.36 -14.54 -11.08
CA LEU A 180 23.87 -15.24 -9.91
C LEU A 180 23.84 -16.75 -10.15
N ARG A 181 24.74 -17.48 -9.49
CA ARG A 181 24.77 -18.95 -9.50
C ARG A 181 24.47 -19.49 -8.12
N THR A 182 23.56 -20.45 -8.04
CA THR A 182 23.11 -21.05 -6.77
C THR A 182 24.24 -21.71 -5.99
N ASP A 183 25.22 -22.32 -6.67
CA ASP A 183 26.36 -23.00 -6.05
C ASP A 183 27.40 -22.04 -5.44
N LEU A 184 27.38 -20.76 -5.81
CA LEU A 184 28.26 -19.73 -5.27
C LEU A 184 27.58 -18.84 -4.21
N LEU A 185 26.29 -19.09 -3.94
CA LEU A 185 25.55 -18.35 -2.92
C LEU A 185 25.95 -18.81 -1.51
N HIS A 186 26.02 -17.86 -0.59
CA HIS A 186 26.17 -18.17 0.83
C HIS A 186 24.88 -18.80 1.38
N ALA A 187 24.99 -19.51 2.51
CA ALA A 187 23.86 -20.16 3.15
C ALA A 187 22.71 -19.16 3.43
N GLY A 188 21.49 -19.51 3.04
CA GLY A 188 20.29 -18.67 3.24
C GLY A 188 20.08 -17.57 2.18
N ALA A 189 21.07 -17.25 1.34
CA ALA A 189 20.95 -16.19 0.33
C ALA A 189 19.87 -16.50 -0.70
N ARG A 190 19.76 -17.78 -1.09
CA ARG A 190 18.77 -18.24 -2.07
C ARG A 190 17.36 -18.11 -1.51
N GLU A 191 17.14 -18.57 -0.29
CA GLU A 191 15.89 -18.46 0.44
C GLU A 191 15.52 -16.98 0.62
N HIS A 192 16.50 -16.14 0.91
CA HIS A 192 16.30 -14.70 1.03
C HIS A 192 15.86 -14.04 -0.28
N LEU A 193 16.54 -14.32 -1.40
CA LEU A 193 16.13 -13.85 -2.72
C LEU A 193 14.70 -14.27 -3.07
N ILE A 194 14.34 -15.53 -2.77
CA ILE A 194 12.99 -16.05 -2.96
C ILE A 194 11.97 -15.31 -2.07
N SER A 195 12.33 -15.04 -0.82
CA SER A 195 11.47 -14.32 0.14
C SER A 195 11.20 -12.88 -0.30
N VAL A 196 12.22 -12.15 -0.77
CA VAL A 196 12.08 -10.72 -1.10
C VAL A 196 11.48 -10.49 -2.49
N ALA A 197 11.69 -11.39 -3.45
CA ALA A 197 11.23 -11.24 -4.83
C ALA A 197 9.71 -11.01 -4.92
N ARG A 198 9.28 -9.93 -5.56
CA ARG A 198 7.85 -9.61 -5.77
C ARG A 198 7.22 -10.52 -6.83
N VAL A 199 8.02 -10.98 -7.78
CA VAL A 199 7.63 -11.96 -8.81
C VAL A 199 8.74 -12.98 -8.95
N ILE A 200 8.36 -14.26 -9.01
CA ILE A 200 9.27 -15.38 -9.27
C ILE A 200 8.81 -16.08 -10.55
N LEU A 201 9.65 -16.02 -11.57
CA LEU A 201 9.49 -16.73 -12.82
C LEU A 201 10.37 -17.99 -12.79
N VAL A 202 9.84 -19.11 -13.27
CA VAL A 202 10.59 -20.37 -13.36
C VAL A 202 10.62 -20.79 -14.81
N ALA A 203 11.80 -20.82 -15.42
CA ALA A 203 11.97 -21.01 -16.86
C ALA A 203 11.37 -22.33 -17.36
N SER A 204 11.53 -23.42 -16.58
CA SER A 204 10.96 -24.74 -16.88
C SER A 204 9.44 -24.82 -16.82
N ARG A 205 8.74 -23.75 -16.40
CA ARG A 205 7.27 -23.66 -16.47
C ARG A 205 6.77 -23.18 -17.83
N GLY A 206 7.65 -22.91 -18.78
CA GLY A 206 7.33 -22.41 -20.11
C GLY A 206 7.43 -20.89 -20.20
N ASP A 207 6.95 -20.35 -21.32
CA ASP A 207 6.96 -18.91 -21.59
C ASP A 207 6.13 -18.10 -20.59
N LEU A 208 6.34 -16.78 -20.60
CA LEU A 208 5.65 -15.87 -19.69
C LEU A 208 4.13 -15.96 -19.81
N ALA A 209 3.61 -16.00 -21.04
CA ALA A 209 2.18 -16.11 -21.32
C ALA A 209 1.57 -17.36 -20.67
N SER A 210 2.22 -18.52 -20.78
CA SER A 210 1.78 -19.76 -20.14
C SER A 210 1.79 -19.68 -18.61
N GLN A 211 2.78 -19.01 -18.03
CA GLN A 211 2.86 -18.82 -16.59
C GLN A 211 1.76 -17.88 -16.08
N LEU A 212 1.47 -16.79 -16.81
CA LEU A 212 0.38 -15.86 -16.49
C LEU A 212 -1.00 -16.51 -16.68
N ALA A 213 -1.18 -17.33 -17.71
CA ALA A 213 -2.44 -18.04 -17.96
C ALA A 213 -2.80 -19.04 -16.85
N ARG A 214 -1.80 -19.54 -16.09
CA ARG A 214 -2.02 -20.41 -14.93
C ARG A 214 -2.46 -19.66 -13.68
N LEU A 215 -2.35 -18.33 -13.67
CA LEU A 215 -2.86 -17.54 -12.57
C LEU A 215 -4.38 -17.66 -12.57
N SER A 216 -4.93 -18.33 -11.56
CA SER A 216 -6.36 -18.20 -11.27
C SER A 216 -6.66 -16.71 -11.12
N SER A 217 -7.75 -16.24 -11.73
CA SER A 217 -8.35 -14.99 -11.30
C SER A 217 -8.61 -15.16 -9.81
N LEU A 218 -8.04 -14.27 -8.98
CA LEU A 218 -8.57 -14.15 -7.63
C LEU A 218 -10.05 -13.86 -7.79
N PRO A 219 -10.94 -14.52 -7.04
CA PRO A 219 -12.30 -14.03 -6.95
C PRO A 219 -12.16 -12.56 -6.56
N VAL A 220 -12.61 -11.67 -7.46
CA VAL A 220 -12.76 -10.28 -7.10
C VAL A 220 -13.79 -10.33 -5.99
N ALA A 221 -13.36 -10.16 -4.75
CA ALA A 221 -14.28 -10.05 -3.64
C ALA A 221 -15.18 -8.87 -4.02
N GLU A 222 -16.44 -9.16 -4.36
CA GLU A 222 -17.41 -8.09 -4.55
C GLU A 222 -17.39 -7.28 -3.26
N PRO A 223 -17.19 -5.95 -3.33
CA PRO A 223 -17.25 -5.13 -2.14
C PRO A 223 -18.57 -5.44 -1.46
N ALA A 224 -18.51 -5.97 -0.23
CA ALA A 224 -19.71 -6.29 0.52
C ALA A 224 -20.56 -5.01 0.56
N ARG A 225 -21.77 -5.06 -0.03
CA ARG A 225 -22.66 -3.90 0.02
C ARG A 225 -23.05 -3.70 1.47
N LEU A 226 -22.56 -2.62 2.05
CA LEU A 226 -23.00 -2.20 3.38
C LEU A 226 -24.53 -2.04 3.32
N PRO A 227 -25.27 -2.59 4.30
CA PRO A 227 -26.69 -2.30 4.41
C PRO A 227 -26.91 -0.80 4.46
N ALA A 228 -28.03 -0.33 3.89
CA ALA A 228 -28.38 1.08 3.98
C ALA A 228 -28.41 1.50 5.47
N PRO A 229 -27.92 2.70 5.81
CA PRO A 229 -27.96 3.17 7.19
C PRO A 229 -29.40 3.20 7.68
N MET A 230 -29.67 2.66 8.88
CA MET A 230 -30.94 2.89 9.54
C MET A 230 -31.08 4.36 9.94
N THR A 231 -32.33 4.78 10.16
CA THR A 231 -32.73 6.15 10.51
C THR A 231 -31.85 6.73 11.62
N ALA A 232 -31.48 8.00 11.46
CA ALA A 232 -30.64 8.72 12.41
C ALA A 232 -31.22 8.61 13.84
N ALA A 233 -30.38 8.27 14.81
CA ALA A 233 -30.73 8.45 16.21
C ALA A 233 -31.02 9.95 16.47
N PRO A 234 -31.96 10.28 17.38
CA PRO A 234 -32.16 11.66 17.78
C PRO A 234 -30.82 12.26 18.24
N PRO A 235 -30.49 13.49 17.84
CA PRO A 235 -29.20 14.07 18.15
C PRO A 235 -29.02 14.15 19.66
N PRO A 236 -27.83 13.81 20.19
CA PRO A 236 -27.52 14.04 21.59
C PRO A 236 -27.67 15.54 21.90
N ALA A 237 -27.96 15.87 23.16
CA ALA A 237 -27.94 17.24 23.61
C ALA A 237 -26.53 17.81 23.35
N LEU A 238 -26.46 18.87 22.54
CA LEU A 238 -25.17 19.46 22.20
C LEU A 238 -24.57 20.11 23.45
N PRO A 239 -23.27 19.93 23.71
CA PRO A 239 -22.62 20.59 24.83
C PRO A 239 -22.67 22.12 24.65
N LYS A 240 -22.77 22.85 25.76
CA LYS A 240 -22.64 24.30 25.74
C LYS A 240 -21.15 24.64 25.65
N LEU A 241 -20.71 25.09 24.48
CA LEU A 241 -19.30 25.34 24.20
C LEU A 241 -18.95 26.83 24.28
N GLU A 242 -17.74 27.12 24.76
CA GLU A 242 -17.13 28.43 24.73
C GLU A 242 -16.56 28.71 23.32
N PHE A 243 -16.70 29.95 22.83
CA PHE A 243 -16.20 30.37 21.51
C PHE A 243 -16.62 29.47 20.34
N PHE A 244 -17.88 29.04 20.31
CA PHE A 244 -18.40 28.18 19.24
C PHE A 244 -18.31 28.85 17.86
N ASN A 245 -17.65 28.18 16.92
CA ASN A 245 -17.36 28.70 15.58
C ASN A 245 -18.28 28.14 14.47
N GLY A 246 -19.35 27.44 14.84
CA GLY A 246 -20.28 26.79 13.89
C GLY A 246 -19.93 25.33 13.56
N THR A 247 -18.75 24.84 13.95
CA THR A 247 -18.34 23.43 13.83
C THR A 247 -17.85 22.88 15.18
N GLY A 248 -17.25 23.71 16.02
CA GLY A 248 -16.73 23.32 17.33
C GLY A 248 -16.43 24.50 18.24
N GLY A 249 -15.99 24.22 19.46
CA GLY A 249 -15.67 25.21 20.49
C GLY A 249 -14.98 24.57 21.69
N PHE A 250 -14.60 25.39 22.67
CA PHE A 250 -13.90 24.93 23.88
C PHE A 250 -14.89 24.42 24.93
N ASP A 251 -14.44 23.44 25.72
CA ASP A 251 -15.11 22.91 26.90
C ASP A 251 -14.08 22.73 28.03
N LEU A 252 -14.56 22.51 29.25
CA LEU A 252 -13.73 22.29 30.45
C LEU A 252 -12.67 23.39 30.65
N ASP A 253 -13.08 24.66 30.58
CA ASP A 253 -12.20 25.83 30.72
C ASP A 253 -11.02 25.80 29.73
N GLY A 254 -11.29 25.36 28.50
CA GLY A 254 -10.29 25.28 27.41
C GLY A 254 -9.38 24.05 27.45
N ARG A 255 -9.63 23.07 28.33
CA ARG A 255 -8.86 21.81 28.37
C ARG A 255 -9.27 20.80 27.31
N GLU A 256 -10.44 20.99 26.71
CA GLU A 256 -10.88 20.23 25.55
C GLU A 256 -11.31 21.18 24.42
N TYR A 257 -11.00 20.79 23.18
CA TYR A 257 -11.67 21.32 22.00
C TYR A 257 -12.66 20.29 21.46
N VAL A 258 -13.92 20.70 21.33
CA VAL A 258 -15.02 19.83 20.94
C VAL A 258 -15.45 20.17 19.51
N THR A 259 -15.39 19.17 18.63
CA THR A 259 -15.83 19.23 17.23
C THR A 259 -17.13 18.46 17.07
N ILE A 260 -18.13 19.07 16.44
CA ILE A 260 -19.46 18.51 16.21
C ILE A 260 -19.67 18.37 14.70
N LEU A 261 -19.80 17.13 14.22
CA LEU A 261 -19.99 16.82 12.80
C LEU A 261 -21.40 16.24 12.59
N GLN A 262 -22.23 16.94 11.82
CA GLN A 262 -23.63 16.58 11.53
C GLN A 262 -23.93 16.70 10.04
N GLY A 263 -24.88 15.89 9.55
CA GLY A 263 -25.41 16.02 8.18
C GLY A 263 -24.36 15.95 7.07
N GLY A 264 -23.32 15.14 7.26
CA GLY A 264 -22.21 15.00 6.31
C GLY A 264 -21.19 16.13 6.32
N ARG A 265 -21.31 17.15 7.19
CA ARG A 265 -20.31 18.22 7.32
C ARG A 265 -18.96 17.67 7.79
N THR A 266 -17.89 18.16 7.19
CA THR A 266 -16.50 17.88 7.59
C THR A 266 -15.85 19.16 8.10
N THR A 267 -14.71 19.02 8.76
CA THR A 267 -13.84 20.17 9.03
C THR A 267 -13.29 20.75 7.71
N PRO A 268 -12.90 22.05 7.65
CA PRO A 268 -12.31 22.65 6.45
C PRO A 268 -10.96 22.02 6.06
N ALA A 269 -10.24 21.52 7.06
CA ALA A 269 -9.04 20.71 6.98
C ALA A 269 -9.02 19.81 8.22
N PRO A 270 -8.35 18.64 8.19
CA PRO A 270 -8.33 17.72 9.34
C PRO A 270 -7.85 18.44 10.60
N TRP A 271 -8.76 18.63 11.56
CA TRP A 271 -8.40 19.14 12.89
C TRP A 271 -7.88 17.98 13.71
N ILE A 272 -6.58 17.99 14.04
CA ILE A 272 -5.91 16.86 14.67
C ILE A 272 -5.55 17.14 16.13
N ASN A 273 -5.37 16.05 16.88
CA ASN A 273 -4.64 16.02 18.13
C ASN A 273 -3.37 15.16 17.99
N VAL A 274 -2.30 15.55 18.68
CA VAL A 274 -1.04 14.80 18.73
C VAL A 274 -0.84 14.32 20.17
N ILE A 275 -0.77 13.00 20.35
CA ILE A 275 -0.71 12.36 21.67
C ILE A 275 0.52 11.45 21.69
N ALA A 276 1.47 11.77 22.55
CA ALA A 276 2.75 11.07 22.58
C ALA A 276 3.38 11.05 23.97
N ASN A 277 4.25 10.06 24.18
CA ASN A 277 5.27 10.04 25.21
C ASN A 277 6.67 10.15 24.53
N PRO A 278 7.80 10.08 25.26
CA PRO A 278 9.13 10.26 24.66
C PRO A 278 9.48 9.28 23.52
N GLY A 279 8.88 8.08 23.50
CA GLY A 279 9.27 7.01 22.57
C GLY A 279 8.16 6.52 21.64
N PHE A 280 6.94 7.04 21.76
CA PHE A 280 5.78 6.55 21.01
C PHE A 280 4.71 7.63 20.92
N GLY A 281 3.98 7.66 19.82
CA GLY A 281 2.87 8.58 19.68
C GLY A 281 1.93 8.24 18.55
N PHE A 282 0.83 8.97 18.52
CA PHE A 282 -0.08 8.98 17.40
C PHE A 282 -0.67 10.37 17.21
N GLN A 283 -1.12 10.63 15.98
CA GLN A 283 -2.03 11.72 15.68
C GLN A 283 -3.41 11.15 15.35
N VAL A 284 -4.46 11.89 15.65
CA VAL A 284 -5.82 11.53 15.26
C VAL A 284 -6.63 12.77 14.89
N SER A 285 -7.39 12.72 13.79
CA SER A 285 -8.30 13.79 13.37
C SER A 285 -9.64 13.75 14.11
N ALA A 286 -10.40 14.85 14.05
CA ALA A 286 -11.77 14.91 14.54
C ALA A 286 -12.71 13.91 13.82
N GLU A 287 -12.39 13.55 12.59
CA GLU A 287 -13.08 12.52 11.81
C GLU A 287 -12.68 11.09 12.23
N GLY A 288 -11.57 10.92 12.96
CA GLY A 288 -11.08 9.65 13.52
C GLY A 288 -9.97 8.97 12.72
N SER A 289 -9.44 9.63 11.69
CA SER A 289 -8.28 9.14 10.94
C SER A 289 -7.03 9.21 11.81
N GLY A 290 -6.29 8.09 11.90
CA GLY A 290 -5.14 7.93 12.78
C GLY A 290 -3.83 7.66 12.04
N HIS A 291 -2.73 8.04 12.68
CA HIS A 291 -1.38 7.66 12.29
C HIS A 291 -0.53 7.45 13.56
N VAL A 292 0.05 6.26 13.71
CA VAL A 292 0.83 5.80 14.87
C VAL A 292 2.29 5.63 14.49
N TRP A 293 3.20 5.97 15.39
CA TRP A 293 4.65 5.76 15.24
C TRP A 293 5.31 5.33 16.55
N ALA A 294 6.49 4.71 16.43
CA ALA A 294 7.36 4.39 17.54
C ALA A 294 8.77 4.95 17.28
N GLU A 295 9.38 5.62 18.25
CA GLU A 295 10.69 6.26 18.20
C GLU A 295 10.80 7.44 17.21
N ASN A 296 10.34 7.28 15.96
CA ASN A 296 10.42 8.29 14.91
C ASN A 296 9.16 8.32 14.02
N SER A 297 8.48 9.47 13.97
CA SER A 297 7.23 9.66 13.22
C SER A 297 7.39 9.69 11.70
N ARG A 298 8.62 9.81 11.18
CA ARG A 298 8.91 9.74 9.74
C ARG A 298 9.40 8.35 9.35
N GLU A 299 10.35 7.81 10.11
CA GLU A 299 11.11 6.62 9.74
C GLU A 299 10.53 5.29 10.24
N ASN A 300 9.69 5.33 11.27
CA ASN A 300 9.11 4.15 11.89
C ASN A 300 7.62 4.34 12.15
N GLN A 301 6.89 4.57 11.07
CA GLN A 301 5.45 4.60 11.08
C GLN A 301 4.95 3.17 11.36
N ILE A 302 4.03 3.03 12.30
CA ILE A 302 3.37 1.76 12.62
C ILE A 302 2.13 1.61 11.74
N THR A 303 1.36 2.69 11.59
CA THR A 303 0.20 2.81 10.69
C THR A 303 0.38 4.01 9.76
N PRO A 304 -0.22 4.03 8.55
CA PRO A 304 0.16 4.98 7.51
C PRO A 304 -0.22 6.40 7.84
N TRP A 305 0.68 7.34 7.52
CA TRP A 305 0.37 8.75 7.40
C TRP A 305 -0.03 9.12 5.97
N SER A 306 -0.91 10.09 5.83
CA SER A 306 -1.30 10.65 4.53
C SER A 306 -1.24 12.17 4.53
N ASN A 307 -0.67 12.74 3.47
CA ASN A 307 -0.72 14.17 3.16
C ASN A 307 -1.66 14.47 1.98
N ASP A 308 -2.72 13.69 1.83
CA ASP A 308 -3.67 13.86 0.75
C ASP A 308 -4.37 15.23 0.91
N PRO A 309 -4.28 16.14 -0.09
CA PRO A 309 -4.84 17.48 0.02
C PRO A 309 -6.37 17.52 -0.07
N VAL A 310 -7.01 16.38 -0.36
CA VAL A 310 -8.45 16.26 -0.60
C VAL A 310 -9.12 15.37 0.46
N ARG A 311 -8.45 14.31 0.92
CA ARG A 311 -9.03 13.28 1.79
C ARG A 311 -8.26 13.13 3.10
N ASP A 312 -8.95 12.62 4.10
CA ASP A 312 -8.36 12.17 5.37
C ASP A 312 -8.47 10.63 5.49
N PRO A 313 -7.64 9.86 4.76
CA PRO A 313 -7.77 8.41 4.71
C PRO A 313 -7.33 7.75 6.03
N SER A 314 -8.18 6.88 6.57
CA SER A 314 -7.91 6.18 7.82
C SER A 314 -7.09 4.90 7.60
N GLY A 315 -5.90 4.83 8.18
CA GLY A 315 -5.08 3.61 8.26
C GLY A 315 -5.44 2.68 9.43
N GLU A 316 -6.35 3.12 10.29
CA GLU A 316 -6.84 2.40 11.46
C GLU A 316 -8.34 2.63 11.61
N ALA A 317 -9.07 1.65 12.12
CA ALA A 317 -10.49 1.78 12.41
C ALA A 317 -10.95 0.76 13.44
N ILE A 318 -12.02 1.09 14.17
CA ILE A 318 -12.81 0.13 14.94
C ILE A 318 -14.17 -0.01 14.26
N TYR A 319 -14.45 -1.19 13.73
CA TYR A 319 -15.74 -1.51 13.12
C TYR A 319 -16.65 -2.14 14.15
N LEU A 320 -17.91 -1.70 14.16
CA LEU A 320 -19.00 -2.31 14.91
C LEU A 320 -19.92 -2.97 13.91
N GLN A 321 -20.26 -4.23 14.16
CA GLN A 321 -21.22 -4.98 13.36
C GLN A 321 -22.33 -5.53 14.25
N ASP A 322 -23.57 -5.22 13.89
CA ASP A 322 -24.73 -5.92 14.45
C ASP A 322 -24.90 -7.26 13.72
N LEU A 323 -24.81 -8.37 14.47
CA LEU A 323 -24.82 -9.72 13.89
C LEU A 323 -26.22 -10.19 13.49
N ASP A 324 -27.27 -9.56 14.03
CA ASP A 324 -28.65 -9.91 13.73
C ASP A 324 -29.11 -9.25 12.41
N THR A 325 -28.63 -8.04 12.14
CA THR A 325 -29.02 -7.22 10.97
C THR A 325 -27.94 -7.13 9.89
N GLY A 326 -26.69 -7.45 10.22
CA GLY A 326 -25.53 -7.29 9.34
C GLY A 326 -25.05 -5.84 9.17
N GLN A 327 -25.62 -4.88 9.89
CA GLN A 327 -25.22 -3.46 9.78
C GLN A 327 -23.81 -3.24 10.31
N VAL A 328 -23.03 -2.40 9.60
CA VAL A 328 -21.67 -2.05 9.98
C VAL A 328 -21.51 -0.53 10.05
N TRP A 329 -20.91 -0.04 11.12
CA TRP A 329 -20.59 1.37 11.31
C TRP A 329 -19.33 1.54 12.17
N THR A 330 -18.90 2.79 12.36
CA THR A 330 -17.73 3.15 13.16
C THR A 330 -18.12 4.11 14.28
N PRO A 331 -17.41 4.12 15.42
CA PRO A 331 -17.61 5.13 16.48
C PRO A 331 -17.10 6.51 16.07
N THR A 332 -16.30 6.57 15.01
CA THR A 332 -15.73 7.76 14.38
C THR A 332 -16.43 8.09 13.06
N ALA A 333 -16.26 9.32 12.58
CA ALA A 333 -16.91 9.80 11.35
C ALA A 333 -16.35 9.17 10.07
N LEU A 334 -15.11 8.66 10.13
CA LEU A 334 -14.45 7.87 9.10
C LEU A 334 -13.99 6.53 9.70
N PRO A 335 -13.82 5.46 8.89
CA PRO A 335 -14.02 5.43 7.43
C PRO A 335 -15.48 5.31 6.96
N ILE A 336 -16.44 4.95 7.84
CA ILE A 336 -17.86 4.81 7.47
C ILE A 336 -18.65 6.01 7.98
N ARG A 337 -19.01 6.92 7.08
CA ARG A 337 -19.84 8.08 7.44
C ARG A 337 -21.32 7.71 7.49
N GLY A 338 -21.80 7.37 8.69
CA GLY A 338 -23.22 7.15 8.98
C GLY A 338 -24.01 8.45 9.22
N PRO A 339 -25.34 8.35 9.35
CA PRO A 339 -26.21 9.46 9.76
C PRO A 339 -26.01 9.79 11.25
N GLY A 340 -26.56 10.93 11.70
CA GLY A 340 -26.49 11.34 13.11
C GLY A 340 -25.41 12.37 13.39
N THR A 341 -25.02 12.45 14.67
CA THR A 341 -24.05 13.41 15.19
C THR A 341 -22.80 12.67 15.65
N TYR A 342 -21.64 13.10 15.17
CA TYR A 342 -20.35 12.70 15.70
C TYR A 342 -19.79 13.83 16.54
N ILE A 343 -19.30 13.50 17.73
CA ILE A 343 -18.63 14.45 18.61
C ILE A 343 -17.20 13.94 18.85
N ALA A 344 -16.21 14.76 18.49
CA ALA A 344 -14.81 14.52 18.80
C ALA A 344 -14.35 15.55 19.84
N ARG A 345 -13.70 15.08 20.89
CA ARG A 345 -13.11 15.90 21.96
C ARG A 345 -11.61 15.66 21.96
N HIS A 346 -10.84 16.70 21.69
CA HIS A 346 -9.39 16.66 21.77
C HIS A 346 -8.96 17.33 23.07
N GLY A 347 -8.37 16.55 23.98
CA GLY A 347 -7.84 17.02 25.24
C GLY A 347 -6.33 16.79 25.34
N PHE A 348 -5.75 17.21 26.46
CA PHE A 348 -4.33 16.99 26.72
C PHE A 348 -4.05 15.50 26.97
N GLY A 349 -3.36 14.86 26.03
CA GLY A 349 -2.95 13.46 26.12
C GLY A 349 -4.02 12.42 25.75
N TYR A 350 -5.18 12.85 25.25
CA TYR A 350 -6.23 11.94 24.78
C TYR A 350 -7.16 12.57 23.74
N SER A 351 -7.85 11.71 23.00
CA SER A 351 -9.00 12.09 22.17
C SER A 351 -10.18 11.18 22.48
N ARG A 352 -11.39 11.73 22.51
CA ARG A 352 -12.64 10.99 22.73
C ARG A 352 -13.62 11.22 21.59
N PHE A 353 -14.20 10.14 21.10
CA PHE A 353 -15.20 10.14 20.04
C PHE A 353 -16.52 9.58 20.56
N GLN A 354 -17.62 10.19 20.17
CA GLN A 354 -18.97 9.76 20.52
C GLN A 354 -19.84 9.72 19.27
N HIS A 355 -20.56 8.61 19.11
CA HIS A 355 -21.50 8.41 18.02
C HIS A 355 -22.58 7.40 18.44
N ASP A 356 -23.84 7.79 18.23
CA ASP A 356 -25.00 6.96 18.52
C ASP A 356 -25.64 6.50 17.21
N ALA A 357 -25.67 5.19 16.99
CA ALA A 357 -26.24 4.58 15.79
C ALA A 357 -26.92 3.25 16.11
N ASN A 358 -28.01 2.95 15.41
CA ASN A 358 -28.70 1.66 15.47
C ASN A 358 -29.12 1.21 16.89
N GLY A 359 -29.42 2.18 17.78
CA GLY A 359 -29.76 1.91 19.18
C GLY A 359 -28.55 1.54 20.05
N ILE A 360 -27.34 1.81 19.59
CA ILE A 360 -26.09 1.63 20.32
C ILE A 360 -25.39 2.98 20.43
N ALA A 361 -25.18 3.44 21.66
CA ALA A 361 -24.34 4.59 21.94
C ALA A 361 -22.89 4.12 22.12
N ALA A 362 -21.97 4.67 21.33
CA ALA A 362 -20.56 4.34 21.38
C ALA A 362 -19.73 5.53 21.86
N GLU A 363 -18.84 5.28 22.82
CA GLU A 363 -17.79 6.21 23.23
C GLU A 363 -16.43 5.53 23.07
N MET A 364 -15.54 6.12 22.29
CA MET A 364 -14.19 5.62 22.06
C MET A 364 -13.18 6.65 22.57
N THR A 365 -12.32 6.28 23.52
CA THR A 365 -11.23 7.12 24.02
C THR A 365 -9.89 6.54 23.62
N GLN A 366 -8.99 7.37 23.09
CA GLN A 366 -7.65 7.00 22.68
C GLN A 366 -6.61 7.82 23.45
N PHE A 367 -5.55 7.18 23.94
CA PHE A 367 -4.44 7.83 24.63
C PHE A 367 -3.15 7.00 24.57
N VAL A 368 -2.02 7.61 24.96
CA VAL A 368 -0.72 6.93 25.13
C VAL A 368 -0.37 6.93 26.62
N PRO A 369 -0.09 5.77 27.26
CA PRO A 369 0.43 5.72 28.62
C PRO A 369 1.79 6.43 28.73
N LEU A 370 2.10 6.98 29.89
CA LEU A 370 3.34 7.75 30.09
C LEU A 370 4.61 6.89 30.00
N ASP A 371 4.50 5.61 30.36
CA ASP A 371 5.60 4.68 30.56
C ASP A 371 5.59 3.48 29.59
N ALA A 372 4.65 3.42 28.65
CA ALA A 372 4.53 2.32 27.69
C ALA A 372 4.42 2.82 26.24
N PRO A 373 5.12 2.18 25.28
CA PRO A 373 5.06 2.54 23.86
C PRO A 373 3.84 1.91 23.18
N ALA A 374 2.65 2.26 23.67
CA ALA A 374 1.39 1.70 23.20
C ALA A 374 0.31 2.77 23.07
N LYS A 375 -0.54 2.62 22.06
CA LYS A 375 -1.80 3.36 21.95
C LYS A 375 -2.88 2.51 22.58
N ILE A 376 -3.58 3.05 23.58
CA ILE A 376 -4.73 2.39 24.19
C ILE A 376 -6.01 2.97 23.58
N THR A 377 -6.88 2.09 23.09
CA THR A 377 -8.22 2.45 22.60
C THR A 377 -9.27 1.81 23.52
N ARG A 378 -9.94 2.62 24.33
CA ARG A 378 -11.04 2.18 25.19
C ARG A 378 -12.38 2.43 24.51
N LEU A 379 -13.08 1.37 24.13
CA LEU A 379 -14.43 1.43 23.58
C LEU A 379 -15.46 1.10 24.66
N GLN A 380 -16.44 1.96 24.85
CA GLN A 380 -17.61 1.74 25.69
C GLN A 380 -18.86 1.72 24.80
N LEU A 381 -19.64 0.66 24.89
CA LEU A 381 -20.89 0.49 24.16
C LEU A 381 -22.05 0.42 25.15
N ARG A 382 -23.10 1.20 24.89
CA ARG A 382 -24.36 1.16 25.65
C ARG A 382 -25.51 0.87 24.70
N ASN A 383 -26.20 -0.24 24.94
CA ASN A 383 -27.46 -0.52 24.27
C ASN A 383 -28.54 0.43 24.81
N THR A 384 -29.06 1.31 23.95
CA THR A 384 -30.13 2.27 24.26
C THR A 384 -31.50 1.79 23.78
N GLY A 385 -31.55 0.61 23.13
CA GLY A 385 -32.77 -0.04 22.72
C GLY A 385 -33.42 -0.90 23.81
N THR A 386 -34.55 -1.52 23.46
CA THR A 386 -35.33 -2.38 24.35
C THR A 386 -35.05 -3.87 24.18
N THR A 387 -34.18 -4.24 23.23
CA THR A 387 -33.89 -5.62 22.86
C THR A 387 -32.41 -5.93 23.07
N THR A 388 -32.10 -7.16 23.43
CA THR A 388 -30.69 -7.62 23.51
C THR A 388 -30.08 -7.61 22.10
N ARG A 389 -28.79 -7.27 22.01
CA ARG A 389 -28.05 -7.14 20.74
C ARG A 389 -26.78 -7.96 20.77
N SER A 390 -26.52 -8.67 19.68
CA SER A 390 -25.25 -9.37 19.44
C SER A 390 -24.36 -8.52 18.54
N LEU A 391 -23.24 -8.04 19.09
CA LEU A 391 -22.32 -7.18 18.36
C LEU A 391 -20.96 -7.86 18.16
N SER A 392 -20.38 -7.68 16.98
CA SER A 392 -18.96 -7.94 16.72
C SER A 392 -18.20 -6.62 16.68
N VAL A 393 -17.00 -6.62 17.28
CA VAL A 393 -16.08 -5.49 17.26
C VAL A 393 -14.81 -5.94 16.55
N THR A 394 -14.45 -5.25 15.48
CA THR A 394 -13.26 -5.58 14.68
C THR A 394 -12.32 -4.39 14.63
N ALA A 395 -11.11 -4.55 15.17
CA ALA A 395 -10.04 -3.60 14.99
C ALA A 395 -9.34 -3.83 13.65
N TYR A 396 -9.07 -2.74 12.92
CA TYR A 396 -8.29 -2.74 11.69
C TYR A 396 -7.08 -1.84 11.87
N ALA A 397 -5.91 -2.35 11.47
CA ALA A 397 -4.68 -1.59 11.40
C ALA A 397 -3.93 -1.96 10.11
N GLU A 398 -3.60 -0.94 9.34
CA GLU A 398 -2.78 -1.08 8.14
C GLU A 398 -1.30 -0.96 8.51
N TRP A 399 -0.60 -2.10 8.63
CA TRP A 399 0.80 -2.10 9.06
C TRP A 399 1.73 -1.43 8.06
N VAL A 400 2.60 -0.54 8.56
CA VAL A 400 3.69 0.08 7.80
C VAL A 400 5.05 -0.43 8.25
N LEU A 401 5.39 -0.30 9.53
CA LEU A 401 6.67 -0.73 10.11
C LEU A 401 7.89 -0.23 9.30
N GLY A 402 7.89 1.07 9.00
CA GLY A 402 8.90 1.73 8.16
C GLY A 402 8.47 3.13 7.71
N THR A 403 9.00 3.57 6.58
CA THR A 403 8.78 4.93 6.06
C THR A 403 7.47 5.07 5.26
N ALA A 404 7.08 4.02 4.52
CA ALA A 404 5.89 4.03 3.68
C ALA A 404 5.44 2.60 3.39
N ARG A 405 4.11 2.40 3.40
CA ARG A 405 3.52 1.08 3.21
C ARG A 405 3.92 0.39 1.92
N GLY A 406 3.93 1.12 0.79
CA GLY A 406 4.23 0.54 -0.52
C GLY A 406 5.62 -0.11 -0.58
N ALA A 407 6.57 0.43 0.18
CA ALA A 407 7.93 -0.10 0.28
C ALA A 407 8.03 -1.27 1.26
N SER A 408 7.40 -1.17 2.44
CA SER A 408 7.57 -2.14 3.52
C SER A 408 6.62 -3.33 3.46
N ALA A 409 5.39 -3.17 2.93
CA ALA A 409 4.33 -4.19 2.98
C ALA A 409 4.74 -5.59 2.50
N PRO A 410 5.56 -5.76 1.42
CA PRO A 410 6.01 -7.09 1.00
C PRO A 410 6.80 -7.86 2.08
N TYR A 411 7.41 -7.14 3.02
CA TYR A 411 8.37 -7.67 3.98
C TYR A 411 7.81 -7.76 5.41
N ILE A 412 6.56 -7.34 5.60
CA ILE A 412 5.84 -7.46 6.87
C ILE A 412 5.31 -8.88 6.99
N ILE A 413 5.76 -9.57 8.02
CA ILE A 413 5.29 -10.90 8.39
C ILE A 413 4.41 -10.75 9.63
N THR A 414 3.18 -11.26 9.53
CA THR A 414 2.25 -11.32 10.66
C THR A 414 2.14 -12.73 11.22
N ARG A 415 1.93 -12.83 12.52
CA ARG A 415 1.69 -14.11 13.23
C ARG A 415 0.79 -13.86 14.43
N THR A 416 0.05 -14.87 14.84
CA THR A 416 -0.72 -14.84 16.09
C THR A 416 0.14 -15.42 17.21
N ASP A 417 0.19 -14.72 18.33
CA ASP A 417 0.81 -15.22 19.54
C ASP A 417 -0.09 -16.30 20.18
N PRO A 418 0.40 -17.54 20.41
CA PRO A 418 -0.45 -18.62 20.89
C PRO A 418 -0.86 -18.48 22.37
N GLU A 419 -0.15 -17.69 23.17
CA GLU A 419 -0.44 -17.50 24.60
C GLU A 419 -1.47 -16.40 24.83
N THR A 420 -1.29 -15.25 24.18
CA THR A 420 -2.15 -14.07 24.37
C THR A 420 -3.24 -13.93 23.31
N GLY A 421 -3.06 -14.51 22.12
CA GLY A 421 -3.92 -14.28 20.95
C GLY A 421 -3.59 -13.00 20.19
N ALA A 422 -2.61 -12.20 20.66
CA ALA A 422 -2.22 -10.96 20.01
C ALA A 422 -1.70 -11.19 18.59
N ILE A 423 -1.99 -10.25 17.69
CA ILE A 423 -1.45 -10.25 16.34
C ILE A 423 -0.13 -9.51 16.36
N LEU A 424 0.96 -10.21 16.08
CA LEU A 424 2.30 -9.65 15.96
C LEU A 424 2.62 -9.34 14.50
N ALA A 425 3.29 -8.22 14.26
CA ALA A 425 3.76 -7.79 12.94
C ALA A 425 5.24 -7.39 13.00
N GLN A 426 6.03 -7.86 12.05
CA GLN A 426 7.47 -7.61 12.00
C GLN A 426 7.93 -7.35 10.57
N ASN A 427 8.69 -6.27 10.36
CA ASN A 427 9.39 -6.03 9.10
C ASN A 427 10.81 -6.61 9.19
N SER A 428 10.99 -7.80 8.62
CA SER A 428 12.28 -8.50 8.63
C SER A 428 13.35 -7.84 7.75
N PHE A 429 12.93 -7.01 6.80
CA PHE A 429 13.80 -6.35 5.83
C PHE A 429 14.37 -5.02 6.33
N SER A 430 13.84 -4.47 7.42
CA SER A 430 14.25 -3.19 7.99
C SER A 430 15.71 -3.19 8.47
N THR A 431 16.48 -2.19 8.05
CA THR A 431 17.84 -1.92 8.52
C THR A 431 17.88 -0.90 9.65
N ALA A 432 16.91 0.02 9.69
CA ALA A 432 16.85 1.11 10.68
C ALA A 432 16.30 0.64 12.03
N PHE A 433 15.35 -0.30 12.03
CA PHE A 433 14.67 -0.80 13.24
C PHE A 433 14.69 -2.34 13.27
N PRO A 434 15.87 -2.99 13.25
CA PRO A 434 15.98 -4.43 13.14
C PRO A 434 15.40 -5.13 14.37
N GLY A 435 14.66 -6.22 14.15
CA GLY A 435 14.12 -7.07 15.22
C GLY A 435 12.95 -6.46 16.02
N ARG A 436 12.50 -5.24 15.71
CA ARG A 436 11.30 -4.66 16.34
C ARG A 436 10.04 -5.43 15.93
N VAL A 437 9.13 -5.58 16.89
CA VAL A 437 7.83 -6.23 16.71
C VAL A 437 6.75 -5.25 17.15
N ALA A 438 5.79 -5.00 16.28
CA ALA A 438 4.55 -4.33 16.64
C ALA A 438 3.48 -5.37 16.98
N PHE A 439 2.49 -4.99 17.77
CA PHE A 439 1.40 -5.88 18.14
C PHE A 439 0.06 -5.15 18.17
N ALA A 440 -1.01 -5.91 18.01
CA ALA A 440 -2.38 -5.52 18.29
C ALA A 440 -3.03 -6.63 19.14
N ASP A 441 -3.69 -6.23 20.22
CA ASP A 441 -4.33 -7.08 21.23
C ASP A 441 -5.76 -6.58 21.49
#